data_AF-C9ZDG0-F1
#
_entry.id   AF-C9ZDG0-F1
#
_cell.length_a   1.000
_cell.length_b   1.000
_cell.length_c   1.000
_cell.angle_alpha   90.00
_cell.angle_beta   90.00
_cell.angle_gamma   90.00
#
_symmetry.space_group_name_H-M   'P 1'
#
loop_
_entity.id
_entity.type
_entity.pdbx_description
1 polymer ?
#
loop_
_entity_poly.entity_id
_entity_poly.type
_entity_poly.pdbx_seq_one_letter_code
_entity_poly.pdbx_strand_id
1 'polypeptide(L)'
;MKRAVSQNQLLAWAAGLLVLASLPSLATAASRLDGHGDAQRLPHGFADWVQFGAALTASLLLAAMVTTRTVGHEGATRRRLLTQRTAVAACTLSWLYTTTPASSPLARHLGTAVYGVVLAWLAIEVCRASGARLSSGFDIADRDQRLRTWGITSWFYLLCVAGSFLVTMSEQLLRTAGFDNALIVGLDQRSTLGLVGPAEGVLAFIATVAIEDVVIVAATATLLAKARRPTWHIYTAICLVEVAVHAYMGISALAFAVLTASRIWLYRRYQGFLPLAVAHLVFNISVLLKWFAPGLPTMVIALMLATAAILGVAPRRAGKTGATA
;
A
#
# COMPACT_ATOMS: atom_id res chain seq x y z
N MET A 1 16.11 -28.81 -13.31
CA MET A 1 16.46 -28.00 -12.11
C MET A 1 16.18 -26.53 -12.39
N LYS A 2 15.42 -25.81 -11.55
CA LYS A 2 15.22 -24.36 -11.72
C LYS A 2 16.47 -23.63 -11.20
N ARG A 3 17.09 -22.79 -12.03
CA ARG A 3 18.23 -21.95 -11.63
C ARG A 3 17.79 -21.03 -10.50
N ALA A 4 18.54 -21.00 -9.39
CA ALA A 4 18.25 -20.10 -8.30
C ALA A 4 18.39 -18.63 -8.76
N VAL A 5 17.43 -17.79 -8.37
CA VAL A 5 17.47 -16.34 -8.61
C VAL A 5 18.61 -15.73 -7.80
N SER A 6 19.46 -14.92 -8.43
CA SER A 6 20.61 -14.30 -7.76
C SER A 6 20.16 -13.23 -6.75
N GLN A 7 20.98 -12.96 -5.73
CA GLN A 7 20.70 -11.89 -4.77
C GLN A 7 20.55 -10.53 -5.45
N ASN A 8 21.40 -10.22 -6.44
CA ASN A 8 21.34 -8.96 -7.18
C ASN A 8 20.01 -8.80 -7.91
N GLN A 9 19.47 -9.89 -8.47
CA GLN A 9 18.17 -9.86 -9.14
C GLN A 9 17.03 -9.60 -8.14
N LEU A 10 17.07 -10.19 -6.95
CA LEU A 10 16.06 -9.93 -5.90
C LEU A 10 16.07 -8.47 -5.44
N LEU A 11 17.25 -7.86 -5.35
CA LEU A 11 17.41 -6.46 -4.96
C LEU A 11 16.94 -5.52 -6.05
N ALA A 12 17.26 -5.82 -7.31
CA ALA A 12 16.76 -5.08 -8.45
C ALA A 12 15.22 -5.12 -8.51
N TRP A 13 14.61 -6.27 -8.21
CA TRP A 13 13.17 -6.39 -8.12
C TRP A 13 12.56 -5.57 -6.99
N ALA A 14 13.13 -5.63 -5.78
CA ALA A 14 12.67 -4.83 -4.65
C ALA A 14 12.77 -3.33 -4.96
N ALA A 15 13.92 -2.87 -5.47
CA ALA A 15 14.13 -1.48 -5.84
C ALA A 15 13.18 -1.03 -6.97
N GLY A 16 13.01 -1.84 -8.02
CA GLY A 16 12.11 -1.53 -9.12
C GLY A 16 10.65 -1.41 -8.67
N LEU A 17 10.19 -2.28 -7.77
CA LEU A 17 8.85 -2.20 -7.20
C LEU A 17 8.66 -0.94 -6.34
N LEU A 18 9.64 -0.59 -5.50
CA LEU A 18 9.61 0.64 -4.70
C LEU A 18 9.60 1.90 -5.57
N VAL A 19 10.41 1.93 -6.63
CA VAL A 19 10.43 3.05 -7.59
C VAL A 19 9.05 3.18 -8.25
N LEU A 20 8.52 2.10 -8.83
CA LEU A 20 7.20 2.15 -9.46
C LEU A 20 6.11 2.62 -8.46
N ALA A 21 6.11 2.08 -7.24
CA ALA A 21 5.14 2.41 -6.20
C ALA A 21 5.18 3.88 -5.75
N SER A 22 6.37 4.48 -5.67
CA SER A 22 6.56 5.81 -5.06
C SER A 22 6.63 6.95 -6.08
N LEU A 23 7.08 6.68 -7.31
CA LEU A 23 7.38 7.71 -8.30
C LEU A 23 6.17 8.60 -8.65
N PRO A 24 4.92 8.10 -8.81
CA PRO A 24 3.76 8.95 -9.06
C PRO A 24 3.48 9.95 -7.92
N SER A 25 3.57 9.50 -6.68
CA SER A 25 3.37 10.35 -5.49
C SER A 25 4.46 11.41 -5.39
N LEU A 26 5.72 11.03 -5.62
CA LEU A 26 6.87 11.94 -5.61
C LEU A 26 6.77 12.99 -6.73
N ALA A 27 6.36 12.60 -7.94
CA ALA A 27 6.18 13.53 -9.05
C ALA A 27 5.00 14.50 -8.80
N THR A 28 3.93 14.02 -8.17
CA THR A 28 2.81 14.87 -7.73
C THR A 28 3.27 15.88 -6.68
N ALA A 29 4.06 15.44 -5.70
CA ALA A 29 4.62 16.33 -4.67
C ALA A 29 5.56 17.37 -5.29
N ALA A 30 6.47 16.96 -6.18
CA ALA A 30 7.39 17.85 -6.88
C ALA A 30 6.65 18.92 -7.70
N SER A 31 5.60 18.53 -8.43
CA SER A 31 4.78 19.45 -9.23
C SER A 31 4.04 20.49 -8.39
N ARG A 32 3.83 20.24 -7.08
CA ARG A 32 3.19 21.20 -6.17
C ARG A 32 4.17 22.13 -5.50
N LEU A 33 5.36 21.63 -5.15
CA LEU A 33 6.43 22.45 -4.57
C LEU A 33 6.93 23.52 -5.55
N ASP A 34 6.92 23.20 -6.85
CA ASP A 34 7.28 24.13 -7.93
C ASP A 34 6.40 25.39 -8.00
N GLY A 35 5.16 25.33 -7.45
CA GLY A 35 4.27 26.48 -7.38
C GLY A 35 4.64 27.55 -6.34
N HIS A 36 5.72 27.38 -5.56
CA HIS A 36 6.04 28.22 -4.41
C HIS A 36 7.43 28.91 -4.47
N GLY A 37 8.15 28.88 -5.60
CA GLY A 37 9.41 29.62 -5.75
C GLY A 37 9.73 30.03 -7.19
N ASP A 38 10.76 30.87 -7.36
CA ASP A 38 11.36 31.26 -8.66
C ASP A 38 12.07 30.09 -9.39
N ALA A 39 11.85 28.86 -8.94
CA ALA A 39 12.40 27.67 -9.56
C ALA A 39 11.84 27.46 -10.96
N GLN A 40 12.64 26.81 -11.80
CA GLN A 40 12.29 26.53 -13.18
C GLN A 40 11.03 25.66 -13.24
N ARG A 41 9.92 26.26 -13.68
CA ARG A 41 8.61 25.59 -13.71
C ARG A 41 8.70 24.24 -14.40
N LEU A 42 8.30 23.18 -13.70
CA LEU A 42 8.14 21.87 -14.27
C LEU A 42 7.15 21.93 -15.43
N PRO A 43 7.37 21.17 -16.52
CA PRO A 43 6.44 21.14 -17.63
C PRO A 43 5.02 20.77 -17.18
N HIS A 44 4.01 21.45 -17.75
CA HIS A 44 2.62 21.08 -17.52
C HIS A 44 2.41 19.58 -17.84
N GLY A 45 1.79 18.87 -16.90
CA GLY A 45 1.55 17.43 -17.01
C GLY A 45 2.75 16.54 -16.67
N PHE A 46 3.84 17.06 -16.10
CA PHE A 46 4.99 16.24 -15.67
C PHE A 46 4.57 15.03 -14.80
N ALA A 47 3.75 15.25 -13.76
CA ALA A 47 3.26 14.17 -12.92
C ALA A 47 2.45 13.11 -13.71
N ASP A 48 1.61 13.56 -14.64
CA ASP A 48 0.80 12.68 -15.48
C ASP A 48 1.69 11.80 -16.38
N TRP A 49 2.74 12.38 -16.98
CA TRP A 49 3.72 11.64 -17.79
C TRP A 49 4.53 10.64 -16.97
N VAL A 50 4.91 11.00 -15.74
CA VAL A 50 5.60 10.08 -14.83
C VAL A 50 4.70 8.92 -14.44
N GLN A 51 3.45 9.20 -14.09
CA GLN A 51 2.45 8.18 -13.78
C GLN A 51 2.23 7.26 -14.99
N PHE A 52 2.20 7.82 -16.20
CA PHE A 52 2.15 7.07 -17.46
C PHE A 52 3.33 6.16 -17.70
N GLY A 53 4.55 6.68 -17.57
CA GLY A 53 5.75 5.86 -17.71
C GLY A 53 5.78 4.71 -16.70
N ALA A 54 5.42 4.96 -15.44
CA ALA A 54 5.38 3.96 -14.39
C ALA A 54 4.33 2.86 -14.68
N ALA A 55 3.12 3.24 -15.08
CA ALA A 55 2.05 2.30 -15.40
C ALA A 55 2.37 1.46 -16.63
N LEU A 56 2.86 2.07 -17.71
CA LEU A 56 3.29 1.35 -18.91
C LEU A 56 4.37 0.32 -18.56
N THR A 57 5.37 0.73 -17.78
CA THR A 57 6.45 -0.16 -17.33
C THR A 57 5.91 -1.33 -16.50
N ALA A 58 5.04 -1.06 -15.52
CA ALA A 58 4.44 -2.09 -14.68
C ALA A 58 3.61 -3.09 -15.50
N SER A 59 2.81 -2.61 -16.45
CA SER A 59 2.01 -3.44 -17.35
C SER A 59 2.86 -4.33 -18.26
N LEU A 60 3.91 -3.77 -18.88
CA LEU A 60 4.81 -4.54 -19.74
C LEU A 60 5.56 -5.63 -18.95
N LEU A 61 6.04 -5.29 -17.75
CA LEU A 61 6.69 -6.25 -16.86
C LEU A 61 5.72 -7.35 -16.43
N LEU A 62 4.49 -7.00 -16.04
CA LEU A 62 3.47 -7.98 -15.67
C LEU A 62 3.15 -8.91 -16.84
N ALA A 63 2.95 -8.37 -18.04
CA ALA A 63 2.72 -9.15 -19.25
C ALA A 63 3.85 -10.14 -19.54
N ALA A 64 5.11 -9.69 -19.41
CA ALA A 64 6.29 -10.53 -19.60
C ALA A 64 6.38 -11.65 -18.55
N MET A 65 6.16 -11.33 -17.27
CA MET A 65 6.22 -12.27 -16.15
C MET A 65 5.11 -13.34 -16.24
N VAL A 66 3.90 -12.92 -16.57
CA VAL A 66 2.77 -13.85 -16.78
C VAL A 66 3.05 -14.74 -17.98
N THR A 67 3.53 -14.17 -19.10
CA THR A 67 3.84 -14.93 -20.32
C THR A 67 4.93 -15.97 -20.08
N THR A 68 6.08 -15.57 -19.52
CA THR A 68 7.20 -16.49 -19.24
C THR A 68 6.80 -17.64 -18.31
N ARG A 69 6.01 -17.37 -17.27
CA ARG A 69 5.49 -18.42 -16.37
C ARG A 69 4.64 -19.43 -17.11
N THR A 70 3.75 -18.95 -17.98
CA THR A 70 2.76 -19.81 -18.63
C THR A 70 3.34 -20.68 -19.73
N VAL A 71 4.38 -20.23 -20.44
CA VAL A 71 5.10 -21.03 -21.45
C VAL A 71 5.82 -22.23 -20.81
N GLY A 72 6.28 -22.09 -19.55
CA GLY A 72 7.00 -23.15 -18.84
C GLY A 72 6.14 -24.25 -18.19
N HIS A 73 4.81 -24.23 -18.35
CA HIS A 73 3.93 -25.29 -17.90
C HIS A 73 3.43 -26.10 -19.10
N GLU A 74 4.10 -27.22 -19.38
CA GLU A 74 3.59 -28.27 -20.25
C GLU A 74 2.19 -28.67 -19.74
N GLY A 75 1.15 -28.34 -20.52
CA GLY A 75 -0.26 -28.59 -20.15
C GLY A 75 -1.06 -27.35 -19.70
N ALA A 76 -0.50 -26.15 -19.69
CA ALA A 76 -1.32 -24.94 -19.50
C ALA A 76 -2.33 -24.80 -20.65
N THR A 77 -3.62 -24.96 -20.34
CA THR A 77 -4.68 -24.90 -21.35
C THR A 77 -4.65 -23.55 -22.07
N ARG A 78 -4.68 -23.55 -23.41
CA ARG A 78 -4.71 -22.35 -24.28
C ARG A 78 -5.71 -21.28 -23.82
N ARG A 79 -6.82 -21.70 -23.20
CA ARG A 79 -7.84 -20.82 -22.60
C ARG A 79 -7.30 -19.97 -21.44
N ARG A 80 -6.51 -20.55 -20.54
CA ARG A 80 -5.92 -19.85 -19.38
C ARG A 80 -4.91 -18.78 -19.81
N LEU A 81 -4.15 -19.07 -20.86
CA LEU A 81 -3.22 -18.14 -21.50
C LEU A 81 -3.95 -16.91 -22.05
N LEU A 82 -5.03 -17.14 -22.80
CA LEU A 82 -5.83 -16.06 -23.37
C LEU A 82 -6.44 -15.20 -22.27
N THR A 83 -7.07 -15.80 -21.25
CA THR A 83 -7.69 -15.04 -20.14
C THR A 83 -6.69 -14.16 -19.40
N GLN A 84 -5.47 -14.64 -19.18
CA GLN A 84 -4.45 -13.85 -18.48
C GLN A 84 -3.94 -12.69 -19.33
N ARG A 85 -3.71 -12.92 -20.64
CA ARG A 85 -3.29 -11.87 -21.57
C ARG A 85 -4.37 -10.82 -21.77
N THR A 86 -5.63 -11.24 -21.92
CA THR A 86 -6.75 -10.32 -22.06
C THR A 86 -6.97 -9.51 -20.79
N ALA A 87 -6.78 -10.09 -19.60
CA ALA A 87 -6.85 -9.35 -18.34
C ALA A 87 -5.76 -8.26 -18.27
N VAL A 88 -4.52 -8.58 -18.59
CA VAL A 88 -3.42 -7.59 -18.59
C VAL A 88 -3.66 -6.49 -19.63
N ALA A 89 -4.09 -6.86 -20.84
CA ALA A 89 -4.42 -5.89 -21.89
C ALA A 89 -5.59 -4.99 -21.48
N ALA A 90 -6.67 -5.55 -20.93
CA ALA A 90 -7.83 -4.79 -20.47
C ALA A 90 -7.46 -3.83 -19.33
N CYS A 91 -6.71 -4.29 -18.32
CA CYS A 91 -6.22 -3.43 -17.25
C CYS A 91 -5.36 -2.28 -17.78
N THR A 92 -4.48 -2.57 -18.74
CA THR A 92 -3.61 -1.56 -19.36
C THR A 92 -4.41 -0.53 -20.16
N LEU A 93 -5.35 -0.98 -21.00
CA LEU A 93 -6.19 -0.09 -21.81
C LEU A 93 -7.12 0.76 -20.93
N SER A 94 -7.75 0.17 -19.92
CA SER A 94 -8.59 0.90 -18.96
C SER A 94 -7.79 1.96 -18.21
N TRP A 95 -6.54 1.66 -17.86
CA TRP A 95 -5.64 2.62 -17.23
C TRP A 95 -5.23 3.76 -18.18
N LEU A 96 -4.81 3.43 -19.40
CA LEU A 96 -4.43 4.42 -20.41
C LEU A 96 -5.58 5.38 -20.70
N TYR A 97 -6.80 4.87 -20.80
CA TYR A 97 -8.00 5.69 -21.00
C TYR A 97 -8.24 6.64 -19.82
N THR A 98 -8.16 6.11 -18.59
CA THR A 98 -8.48 6.87 -17.37
C THR A 98 -7.45 7.94 -17.00
N THR A 99 -6.23 7.84 -17.52
CA THR A 99 -5.15 8.81 -17.27
C THR A 99 -4.93 9.81 -18.41
N THR A 100 -5.80 9.80 -19.43
CA THR A 100 -5.82 10.88 -20.42
C THR A 100 -6.23 12.21 -19.77
N PRO A 101 -5.58 13.35 -20.11
CA PRO A 101 -5.88 14.67 -19.52
C PRO A 101 -7.33 15.16 -19.67
N ALA A 102 -8.11 14.54 -20.56
CA ALA A 102 -9.54 14.85 -20.79
C ALA A 102 -10.50 14.00 -19.94
N SER A 103 -10.01 13.15 -19.04
CA SER A 103 -10.84 12.25 -18.26
C SER A 103 -11.48 12.96 -17.04
N SER A 104 -12.67 12.52 -16.65
CA SER A 104 -13.35 13.06 -15.46
C SER A 104 -12.54 12.75 -14.17
N PRO A 105 -12.75 13.49 -13.07
CA PRO A 105 -12.08 13.21 -11.78
C PRO A 105 -12.25 11.75 -11.34
N LEU A 106 -13.45 11.20 -11.46
CA LEU A 106 -13.74 9.79 -11.15
C LEU A 106 -12.95 8.83 -12.03
N ALA A 107 -12.83 9.11 -13.33
CA ALA A 107 -12.04 8.31 -14.25
C ALA A 107 -10.57 8.29 -13.81
N ARG A 108 -9.97 9.44 -13.47
CA ARG A 108 -8.58 9.50 -12.96
C ARG A 108 -8.39 8.62 -11.71
N HIS A 109 -9.31 8.70 -10.74
CA HIS A 109 -9.25 7.89 -9.52
C HIS A 109 -9.41 6.40 -9.79
N LEU A 110 -10.29 6.04 -10.72
CA LEU A 110 -10.42 4.66 -11.18
C LEU A 110 -9.12 4.17 -11.83
N GLY A 111 -8.47 5.01 -12.64
CA GLY A 111 -7.15 4.73 -13.19
C GLY A 111 -6.12 4.47 -12.10
N THR A 112 -6.04 5.34 -11.10
CA THR A 112 -5.13 5.14 -9.95
C THR A 112 -5.43 3.82 -9.22
N ALA A 113 -6.70 3.49 -8.97
CA ALA A 113 -7.09 2.22 -8.35
C ALA A 113 -6.65 1.00 -9.18
N VAL A 114 -6.91 1.03 -10.49
CA VAL A 114 -6.49 -0.03 -11.43
C VAL A 114 -4.97 -0.17 -11.43
N TYR A 115 -4.24 0.94 -11.44
CA TYR A 115 -2.77 0.94 -11.36
C TYR A 115 -2.28 0.27 -10.08
N GLY A 116 -2.80 0.66 -8.92
CA GLY A 116 -2.41 0.06 -7.64
C GLY A 116 -2.65 -1.46 -7.61
N VAL A 117 -3.80 -1.92 -8.12
CA VAL A 117 -4.12 -3.35 -8.21
C VAL A 117 -3.19 -4.09 -9.18
N VAL A 118 -2.90 -3.50 -10.35
CA VAL A 118 -1.95 -4.07 -11.33
C VAL A 118 -0.55 -4.17 -10.73
N LEU A 119 -0.10 -3.14 -10.01
CA LEU A 119 1.22 -3.13 -9.37
C LEU A 119 1.30 -4.16 -8.23
N ALA A 120 0.25 -4.30 -7.42
CA ALA A 120 0.15 -5.36 -6.41
C ALA A 120 0.20 -6.76 -7.04
N TRP A 121 -0.49 -6.96 -8.18
CA TRP A 121 -0.39 -8.22 -8.92
C TRP A 121 1.03 -8.45 -9.45
N LEU A 122 1.68 -7.44 -10.05
CA LEU A 122 3.07 -7.52 -10.46
C LEU A 122 3.98 -7.93 -9.30
N ALA A 123 3.83 -7.30 -8.13
CA ALA A 123 4.62 -7.60 -6.94
C ALA A 123 4.46 -9.07 -6.48
N ILE A 124 3.23 -9.60 -6.54
CA ILE A 124 2.94 -11.01 -6.26
C ILE A 124 3.62 -11.93 -7.29
N GLU A 125 3.56 -11.62 -8.58
CA GLU A 125 4.22 -12.41 -9.63
C GLU A 125 5.74 -12.38 -9.51
N VAL A 126 6.33 -11.22 -9.20
CA VAL A 126 7.77 -11.05 -8.95
C VAL A 126 8.23 -11.89 -7.75
N CYS A 127 7.49 -11.84 -6.64
CA CYS A 127 7.79 -12.69 -5.49
C CYS A 127 7.70 -14.18 -5.85
N ARG A 128 6.65 -14.58 -6.56
CA ARG A 128 6.43 -15.97 -6.99
C ARG A 128 7.55 -16.47 -7.90
N ALA A 129 7.95 -15.69 -8.90
CA ALA A 129 9.04 -16.01 -9.81
C ALA A 129 10.39 -16.12 -9.08
N SER A 130 10.55 -15.36 -8.00
CA SER A 130 11.71 -15.39 -7.12
C SER A 130 11.73 -16.57 -6.13
N GLY A 131 10.72 -17.44 -6.18
CA GLY A 131 10.55 -18.53 -5.22
C GLY A 131 10.26 -18.03 -3.80
N ALA A 132 9.76 -16.81 -3.67
CA ALA A 132 9.23 -16.26 -2.44
C ALA A 132 7.69 -16.37 -2.45
N ARG A 133 7.10 -16.68 -1.30
CA ARG A 133 5.65 -16.82 -1.17
C ARG A 133 5.12 -15.63 -0.36
N LEU A 134 4.33 -14.79 -1.01
CA LEU A 134 3.42 -13.87 -0.34
C LEU A 134 2.19 -14.69 0.07
N SER A 135 2.05 -15.02 1.35
CA SER A 135 0.79 -15.60 1.83
C SER A 135 -0.24 -14.50 1.95
N SER A 136 -1.45 -14.84 1.52
CA SER A 136 -2.62 -14.00 1.66
C SER A 136 -2.94 -13.75 3.14
N GLY A 137 -2.68 -14.74 4.01
CA GLY A 137 -3.12 -14.77 5.41
C GLY A 137 -4.57 -15.26 5.61
N PHE A 138 -5.30 -15.52 4.51
CA PHE A 138 -6.68 -16.03 4.48
C PHE A 138 -6.81 -17.38 3.76
N ASP A 139 -5.76 -18.20 3.80
CA ASP A 139 -5.84 -19.59 3.33
C ASP A 139 -6.92 -20.36 4.13
N ILE A 140 -7.44 -21.50 3.63
CA ILE A 140 -8.58 -22.25 4.25
C ILE A 140 -8.29 -22.49 5.73
N ALA A 141 -8.88 -21.65 6.58
CA ALA A 141 -8.51 -21.52 7.98
C ALA A 141 -9.56 -22.17 8.86
N ASP A 142 -9.10 -23.00 9.80
CA ASP A 142 -9.91 -23.44 10.95
C ASP A 142 -10.39 -22.23 11.77
N ARG A 143 -11.35 -22.47 12.67
CA ARG A 143 -11.94 -21.41 13.50
C ARG A 143 -10.87 -20.64 14.29
N ASP A 144 -9.87 -21.32 14.81
CA ASP A 144 -8.83 -20.71 15.65
C ASP A 144 -7.89 -19.82 14.83
N GLN A 145 -7.53 -20.23 13.62
CA GLN A 145 -6.74 -19.44 12.69
C GLN A 145 -7.52 -18.20 12.25
N ARG A 146 -8.83 -18.30 12.00
CA ARG A 146 -9.66 -17.12 11.72
C ARG A 146 -9.67 -16.14 12.89
N LEU A 147 -9.83 -16.62 14.13
CA LEU A 147 -9.76 -15.77 15.33
C LEU A 147 -8.37 -15.15 15.51
N ARG A 148 -7.30 -15.88 15.19
CA ARG A 148 -5.94 -15.33 15.15
C ARG A 148 -5.80 -14.22 14.14
N THR A 149 -6.26 -14.45 12.91
CA THR A 149 -6.23 -13.47 11.83
C THR A 149 -7.01 -12.22 12.18
N TRP A 150 -8.22 -12.36 12.72
CA TRP A 150 -9.01 -11.22 13.19
C TRP A 150 -8.33 -10.44 14.32
N GLY A 151 -7.69 -11.13 15.26
CA GLY A 151 -6.89 -10.47 16.29
C GLY A 151 -5.77 -9.62 15.70
N ILE A 152 -5.08 -10.12 14.67
CA ILE A 152 -4.02 -9.38 13.95
C ILE A 152 -4.61 -8.17 13.20
N THR A 153 -5.73 -8.36 12.49
CA THR A 153 -6.46 -7.29 11.80
C THR A 153 -6.85 -6.18 12.79
N SER A 154 -7.45 -6.52 13.93
CA SER A 154 -7.85 -5.54 14.94
C SER A 154 -6.65 -4.79 15.53
N TRP A 155 -5.57 -5.50 15.87
CA TRP A 155 -4.33 -4.88 16.32
C TRP A 155 -3.76 -3.91 15.29
N PHE A 156 -3.82 -4.28 14.01
CA PHE A 156 -3.33 -3.42 12.94
C PHE A 156 -4.18 -2.17 12.77
N TYR A 157 -5.50 -2.31 12.83
CA TYR A 157 -6.41 -1.17 12.81
C TYR A 157 -6.09 -0.18 13.95
N LEU A 158 -5.85 -0.66 15.16
CA LEU A 158 -5.44 0.18 16.29
C LEU A 158 -4.11 0.90 16.05
N LEU A 159 -3.15 0.24 15.39
CA LEU A 159 -1.89 0.87 15.01
C LEU A 159 -2.10 1.97 13.95
N CYS A 160 -3.00 1.77 12.97
CA CYS A 160 -3.37 2.82 12.02
C CYS A 160 -3.97 4.04 12.75
N VAL A 161 -4.88 3.81 13.70
CA VAL A 161 -5.47 4.89 14.52
C VAL A 161 -4.39 5.61 15.33
N ALA A 162 -3.51 4.86 16.00
CA ALA A 162 -2.40 5.44 16.77
C ALA A 162 -1.44 6.24 15.88
N GLY A 163 -1.10 5.73 14.69
CA GLY A 163 -0.27 6.42 13.70
C GLY A 163 -0.90 7.73 13.23
N SER A 164 -2.20 7.72 12.90
CA SER A 164 -2.92 8.94 12.51
C SER A 164 -3.00 9.96 13.65
N PHE A 165 -3.20 9.49 14.88
CA PHE A 165 -3.13 10.33 16.07
C PHE A 165 -1.75 10.97 16.24
N LEU A 166 -0.67 10.19 16.09
CA LEU A 166 0.70 10.71 16.17
C LEU A 166 0.99 11.76 15.10
N VAL A 167 0.58 11.54 13.85
CA VAL A 167 0.70 12.53 12.77
C VAL A 167 -0.06 13.81 13.16
N THR A 168 -1.33 13.68 13.53
CA THR A 168 -2.17 14.83 13.92
C THR A 168 -1.56 15.61 15.09
N MET A 169 -1.10 14.93 16.15
CA MET A 169 -0.48 15.57 17.30
C MET A 169 0.85 16.24 16.93
N SER A 170 1.66 15.62 16.07
CA SER A 170 2.90 16.24 15.60
C SER A 170 2.63 17.54 14.84
N GLU A 171 1.62 17.54 13.96
CA GLU A 171 1.20 18.74 13.25
C GLU A 171 0.75 19.81 14.24
N GLN A 172 -0.17 19.48 15.16
CA GLN A 172 -0.67 20.45 16.16
C GLN A 172 0.46 21.04 17.01
N LEU A 173 1.41 20.22 17.46
CA LEU A 173 2.58 20.68 18.21
C LEU A 173 3.41 21.68 17.40
N LEU A 174 3.69 21.37 16.13
CA LEU A 174 4.45 22.26 15.24
C LEU A 174 3.72 23.59 14.99
N ARG A 175 2.39 23.55 14.81
CA ARG A 175 1.57 24.77 14.69
C ARG A 175 1.65 25.61 15.96
N THR A 176 1.47 24.99 17.13
CA THR A 176 1.55 25.70 18.42
C THR A 176 2.95 26.26 18.70
N ALA A 177 4.00 25.65 18.13
CA ALA A 177 5.38 26.14 18.22
C ALA A 177 5.73 27.18 17.14
N GLY A 178 4.79 27.56 16.26
CA GLY A 178 4.97 28.59 15.24
C GLY A 178 5.65 28.14 13.95
N PHE A 179 5.72 26.83 13.67
CA PHE A 179 6.36 26.28 12.47
C PHE A 179 5.42 26.07 11.27
N ASP A 180 4.27 26.76 11.25
CA ASP A 180 3.18 26.58 10.26
C ASP A 180 3.63 26.63 8.79
N ASN A 181 4.64 27.44 8.46
CA ASN A 181 5.08 27.67 7.07
C ASN A 181 6.42 27.02 6.71
N ALA A 182 7.20 26.58 7.70
CA ALA A 182 8.55 26.05 7.48
C ALA A 182 8.57 24.51 7.42
N LEU A 183 7.69 23.86 8.18
CA LEU A 183 7.74 22.41 8.41
C LEU A 183 6.42 21.69 8.16
N ILE A 184 5.33 22.43 7.93
CA ILE A 184 4.03 21.90 7.55
C ILE A 184 3.72 22.40 6.15
N VAL A 185 3.70 21.48 5.18
CA VAL A 185 3.14 21.79 3.87
C VAL A 185 1.63 21.68 4.08
N GLY A 186 0.93 22.81 4.21
CA GLY A 186 -0.46 22.93 4.70
C GLY A 186 -1.56 22.28 3.84
N LEU A 187 -1.24 21.24 3.08
CA LEU A 187 -2.16 20.45 2.29
C LEU A 187 -2.78 19.38 3.19
N ASP A 188 -4.08 19.51 3.47
CA ASP A 188 -4.81 18.42 4.09
C ASP A 188 -4.80 17.18 3.17
N GLN A 189 -4.87 15.99 3.77
CA GLN A 189 -4.78 14.74 3.01
C GLN A 189 -5.88 14.62 1.94
N ARG A 190 -7.09 15.15 2.20
CA ARG A 190 -8.21 15.09 1.25
C ARG A 190 -7.94 15.95 0.02
N SER A 191 -7.48 17.19 0.19
CA SER A 191 -7.07 18.04 -0.93
C SER A 191 -5.85 17.46 -1.65
N THR A 192 -4.92 16.84 -0.91
CA THR A 192 -3.76 16.19 -1.51
C THR A 192 -4.18 15.06 -2.43
N LEU A 193 -5.13 14.24 -2.01
CA LEU A 193 -5.69 13.18 -2.81
C LEU A 193 -6.68 13.68 -3.87
N GLY A 194 -6.98 14.99 -3.95
CA GLY A 194 -7.91 15.55 -4.93
C GLY A 194 -9.33 14.97 -4.79
N LEU A 195 -9.77 14.70 -3.56
CA LEU A 195 -11.02 14.02 -3.28
C LEU A 195 -12.19 14.99 -3.19
N VAL A 196 -13.04 14.95 -4.21
CA VAL A 196 -14.27 15.73 -4.28
C VAL A 196 -15.47 14.99 -3.68
N GLY A 197 -15.45 13.65 -3.68
CA GLY A 197 -16.54 12.81 -3.20
C GLY A 197 -16.08 11.48 -2.58
N PRO A 198 -17.04 10.71 -2.04
CA PRO A 198 -16.75 9.43 -1.37
C PRO A 198 -16.34 8.34 -2.36
N ALA A 199 -16.89 8.32 -3.59
CA ALA A 199 -16.53 7.31 -4.59
C ALA A 199 -15.05 7.42 -4.99
N GLU A 200 -14.58 8.65 -5.20
CA GLU A 200 -13.17 8.96 -5.44
C GLU A 200 -12.30 8.51 -4.26
N GLY A 201 -12.75 8.76 -3.03
CA GLY A 201 -12.03 8.36 -1.83
C GLY A 201 -11.86 6.85 -1.72
N VAL A 202 -12.91 6.07 -1.96
CA VAL A 202 -12.83 4.59 -1.97
C VAL A 202 -11.82 4.10 -3.00
N LEU A 203 -11.86 4.64 -4.23
CA LEU A 203 -10.93 4.26 -5.30
C LEU A 203 -9.48 4.60 -4.95
N ALA A 204 -9.24 5.80 -4.42
CA ALA A 204 -7.93 6.22 -3.94
C ALA A 204 -7.42 5.27 -2.83
N PHE A 205 -8.27 4.90 -1.87
CA PHE A 205 -7.87 4.01 -0.78
C PHE A 205 -7.61 2.57 -1.20
N ILE A 206 -8.31 2.06 -2.22
CA ILE A 206 -7.98 0.77 -2.82
C ILE A 206 -6.56 0.81 -3.40
N ALA A 207 -6.22 1.88 -4.13
CA ALA A 207 -4.87 2.09 -4.64
C ALA A 207 -3.84 2.19 -3.50
N THR A 208 -4.10 3.02 -2.49
CA THR A 208 -3.24 3.20 -1.31
C THR A 208 -2.91 1.86 -0.67
N VAL A 209 -3.91 1.05 -0.33
CA VAL A 209 -3.71 -0.23 0.35
C VAL A 209 -2.99 -1.24 -0.55
N ALA A 210 -3.30 -1.26 -1.85
CA ALA A 210 -2.61 -2.13 -2.80
C ALA A 210 -1.12 -1.76 -2.92
N ILE A 211 -0.80 -0.48 -3.00
CA ILE A 211 0.57 0.02 -3.15
C ILE A 211 1.33 -0.11 -1.82
N GLU A 212 0.81 0.45 -0.74
CA GLU A 212 1.52 0.51 0.54
C GLU A 212 1.65 -0.86 1.19
N ASP A 213 0.55 -1.59 1.39
CA ASP A 213 0.61 -2.81 2.19
C ASP A 213 1.11 -4.01 1.37
N VAL A 214 0.75 -4.11 0.09
CA VAL A 214 1.15 -5.25 -0.76
C VAL A 214 2.52 -5.02 -1.40
N VAL A 215 2.75 -3.88 -2.05
CA VAL A 215 3.98 -3.63 -2.81
C VAL A 215 5.11 -3.14 -1.89
N ILE A 216 4.89 -2.02 -1.21
CA ILE A 216 5.92 -1.35 -0.39
C ILE A 216 6.26 -2.18 0.85
N VAL A 217 5.27 -2.67 1.60
CA VAL A 217 5.52 -3.47 2.82
C VAL A 217 5.77 -4.94 2.48
N ALA A 218 4.74 -5.67 2.04
CA ALA A 218 4.80 -7.13 2.02
C ALA A 218 5.79 -7.70 0.99
N ALA A 219 5.68 -7.27 -0.27
CA ALA A 219 6.53 -7.78 -1.35
C ALA A 219 7.99 -7.36 -1.17
N THR A 220 8.23 -6.09 -0.88
CA THR A 220 9.60 -5.59 -0.66
C THR A 220 10.26 -6.26 0.54
N ALA A 221 9.57 -6.36 1.68
CA ALA A 221 10.13 -7.05 2.85
C ALA A 221 10.46 -8.51 2.54
N THR A 222 9.59 -9.19 1.78
CA THR A 222 9.80 -10.57 1.34
C THR A 222 11.01 -10.72 0.43
N LEU A 223 11.15 -9.86 -0.58
CA LEU A 223 12.26 -9.90 -1.54
C LEU A 223 13.60 -9.58 -0.86
N LEU A 224 13.63 -8.55 -0.01
CA LEU A 224 14.84 -8.20 0.75
C LEU A 224 15.22 -9.29 1.76
N ALA A 225 14.25 -9.89 2.46
CA ALA A 225 14.50 -11.02 3.34
C ALA A 225 15.02 -12.24 2.55
N LYS A 226 14.44 -12.54 1.39
CA LYS A 226 14.90 -13.61 0.48
C LYS A 226 16.32 -13.35 -0.03
N ALA A 227 16.65 -12.08 -0.27
CA ALA A 227 18.00 -11.63 -0.62
C ALA A 227 18.98 -11.68 0.57
N ARG A 228 18.53 -12.12 1.76
CA ARG A 228 19.30 -12.20 3.01
C ARG A 228 19.79 -10.83 3.49
N ARG A 229 19.01 -9.77 3.25
CA ARG A 229 19.30 -8.45 3.83
C ARG A 229 18.97 -8.44 5.33
N PRO A 230 19.80 -7.79 6.16
CA PRO A 230 19.55 -7.72 7.59
C PRO A 230 18.26 -6.95 7.90
N THR A 231 17.64 -7.28 9.02
CA THR A 231 16.35 -6.69 9.45
C THR A 231 16.35 -5.17 9.40
N TRP A 232 17.39 -4.50 9.91
CA TRP A 232 17.44 -3.04 9.95
C TRP A 232 17.34 -2.43 8.54
N HIS A 233 17.99 -3.03 7.54
CA HIS A 233 17.97 -2.53 6.16
C HIS A 233 16.55 -2.64 5.58
N ILE A 234 15.82 -3.73 5.86
CA ILE A 234 14.43 -3.89 5.42
C ILE A 234 13.55 -2.75 5.98
N TYR A 235 13.69 -2.46 7.28
CA TYR A 235 12.94 -1.39 7.93
C TYR A 235 13.32 -0.03 7.37
N THR A 236 14.61 0.29 7.30
CA THR A 236 15.10 1.57 6.78
C THR A 236 14.60 1.82 5.36
N ALA A 237 14.76 0.86 4.45
CA ALA A 237 14.36 1.05 3.05
C ALA A 237 12.86 1.34 2.90
N ILE A 238 12.02 0.55 3.57
CA ILE A 238 10.57 0.68 3.46
C ILE A 238 10.06 1.94 4.19
N CYS A 239 10.58 2.24 5.40
CA CYS A 239 10.21 3.44 6.13
C CYS A 239 10.65 4.72 5.40
N LEU A 240 11.83 4.73 4.77
CA LEU A 240 12.29 5.90 3.99
C LEU A 240 11.37 6.17 2.80
N VAL A 241 10.98 5.12 2.06
CA VAL A 241 10.04 5.28 0.95
C VAL A 241 8.69 5.76 1.44
N GLU A 242 8.21 5.27 2.58
CA GLU A 242 6.94 5.71 3.14
C GLU A 242 6.95 7.18 3.59
N VAL A 243 7.98 7.60 4.31
CA VAL A 243 8.16 9.01 4.64
C VAL A 243 8.21 9.86 3.37
N ALA A 244 8.89 9.38 2.31
CA ALA A 244 9.02 10.12 1.06
C ALA A 244 7.68 10.29 0.32
N VAL A 245 6.83 9.25 0.24
CA VAL A 245 5.51 9.39 -0.39
C VAL A 245 4.56 10.28 0.43
N HIS A 246 4.81 10.42 1.73
CA HIS A 246 4.10 11.31 2.64
C HIS A 246 4.79 12.67 2.84
N ALA A 247 5.85 13.00 2.09
CA ALA A 247 6.60 14.23 2.27
C ALA A 247 5.76 15.51 2.08
N TYR A 248 4.61 15.41 1.42
CA TYR A 248 3.62 16.50 1.33
C TYR A 248 3.00 16.89 2.69
N MET A 249 3.25 16.13 3.76
CA MET A 249 2.89 16.48 5.15
C MET A 249 4.04 17.18 5.90
N GLY A 250 5.15 17.48 5.21
CA GLY A 250 6.33 18.08 5.83
C GLY A 250 7.00 17.17 6.86
N ILE A 251 7.47 17.73 7.97
CA ILE A 251 8.21 16.96 8.99
C ILE A 251 7.33 15.94 9.72
N SER A 252 6.01 16.15 9.76
CA SER A 252 5.04 15.20 10.32
C SER A 252 5.02 13.87 9.56
N ALA A 253 5.52 13.84 8.32
CA ALA A 253 5.75 12.60 7.57
C ALA A 253 6.63 11.60 8.33
N LEU A 254 7.54 12.06 9.20
CA LEU A 254 8.40 11.18 10.01
C LEU A 254 7.61 10.26 10.95
N ALA A 255 6.40 10.66 11.36
CA ALA A 255 5.53 9.80 12.17
C ALA A 255 5.09 8.53 11.40
N PHE A 256 5.04 8.57 10.06
CA PHE A 256 4.77 7.38 9.25
C PHE A 256 5.89 6.35 9.32
N ALA A 257 7.12 6.72 9.71
CA ALA A 257 8.19 5.74 9.91
C ALA A 257 7.85 4.78 11.05
N VAL A 258 7.22 5.28 12.13
CA VAL A 258 6.78 4.45 13.27
C VAL A 258 5.66 3.52 12.85
N LEU A 259 4.61 4.06 12.22
CA LEU A 259 3.50 3.27 11.69
C LEU A 259 4.02 2.18 10.75
N THR A 260 4.85 2.55 9.78
CA THR A 260 5.45 1.66 8.79
C THR A 260 6.30 0.57 9.42
N ALA A 261 7.13 0.90 10.39
CA ALA A 261 7.89 -0.09 11.15
C ALA A 261 6.97 -1.10 11.83
N SER A 262 5.85 -0.67 12.41
CA SER A 262 4.86 -1.57 13.00
C SER A 262 4.20 -2.47 11.94
N ARG A 263 3.90 -1.97 10.73
CA ARG A 263 3.36 -2.79 9.63
C ARG A 263 4.37 -3.86 9.20
N ILE A 264 5.64 -3.49 9.04
CA ILE A 264 6.72 -4.43 8.70
C ILE A 264 6.88 -5.48 9.79
N TRP A 265 6.84 -5.09 11.07
CA TRP A 265 6.94 -6.01 12.20
C TRP A 265 5.82 -7.05 12.17
N LEU A 266 4.56 -6.60 12.06
CA LEU A 266 3.40 -7.49 11.97
C LEU A 266 3.47 -8.39 10.75
N TYR A 267 3.78 -7.83 9.59
CA TYR A 267 3.94 -8.60 8.36
C TYR A 267 5.01 -9.68 8.52
N ARG A 268 6.18 -9.33 9.06
CA ARG A 268 7.25 -10.30 9.23
C ARG A 268 6.92 -11.37 10.26
N ARG A 269 6.12 -11.03 11.28
CA ARG A 269 5.70 -11.96 12.33
C ARG A 269 4.63 -12.95 11.84
N TYR A 270 3.69 -12.51 11.02
CA TYR A 270 2.50 -13.29 10.64
C TYR A 270 2.44 -13.70 9.17
N GLN A 271 3.26 -13.08 8.31
CA GLN A 271 3.43 -13.37 6.88
C GLN A 271 2.17 -13.30 6.02
N GLY A 272 1.08 -12.73 6.53
CA GLY A 272 -0.18 -12.51 5.81
C GLY A 272 -0.39 -11.03 5.52
N PHE A 273 -0.49 -10.66 4.24
CA PHE A 273 -0.67 -9.24 3.87
C PHE A 273 -2.14 -8.79 3.87
N LEU A 274 -3.11 -9.66 3.59
CA LEU A 274 -4.52 -9.25 3.52
C LEU A 274 -5.09 -8.78 4.86
N PRO A 275 -4.77 -9.38 6.03
CA PRO A 275 -5.23 -8.87 7.31
C PRO A 275 -4.79 -7.42 7.55
N LEU A 276 -3.56 -7.09 7.13
CA LEU A 276 -3.03 -5.74 7.19
C LEU A 276 -3.80 -4.82 6.24
N ALA A 277 -3.85 -5.19 4.96
CA ALA A 277 -4.54 -4.43 3.93
C ALA A 277 -6.01 -4.14 4.27
N VAL A 278 -6.75 -5.12 4.80
CA VAL A 278 -8.15 -4.95 5.20
C VAL A 278 -8.27 -3.98 6.36
N ALA A 279 -7.44 -4.09 7.41
CA ALA A 279 -7.51 -3.18 8.54
C ALA A 279 -7.14 -1.74 8.15
N HIS A 280 -6.14 -1.56 7.29
CA HIS A 280 -5.78 -0.25 6.76
C HIS A 280 -6.88 0.33 5.87
N LEU A 281 -7.51 -0.48 5.01
CA LEU A 281 -8.67 -0.05 4.22
C LEU A 281 -9.83 0.39 5.11
N VAL A 282 -10.18 -0.41 6.13
CA VAL A 282 -11.26 -0.07 7.07
C VAL A 282 -10.96 1.22 7.83
N PHE A 283 -9.70 1.44 8.22
CA PHE A 283 -9.25 2.71 8.78
C PHE A 283 -9.44 3.87 7.79
N ASN A 284 -9.02 3.71 6.53
CA ASN A 284 -9.19 4.76 5.53
C ASN A 284 -10.67 5.06 5.26
N ILE A 285 -11.55 4.05 5.27
CA ILE A 285 -12.99 4.24 5.17
C ILE A 285 -13.55 5.01 6.38
N SER A 286 -13.06 4.78 7.60
CA SER A 286 -13.51 5.57 8.76
C SER A 286 -13.07 7.04 8.65
N VAL A 287 -11.88 7.29 8.10
CA VAL A 287 -11.42 8.64 7.75
C VAL A 287 -12.31 9.27 6.66
N LEU A 288 -12.71 8.49 5.65
CA LEU A 288 -13.63 8.96 4.60
C LEU A 288 -14.96 9.43 5.17
N LEU A 289 -15.53 8.63 6.07
CA LEU A 289 -16.79 8.94 6.74
C LEU A 289 -16.65 10.22 7.57
N LYS A 290 -15.49 10.44 8.21
CA LYS A 290 -15.20 11.71 8.88
C LYS A 290 -15.25 12.91 7.92
N TRP A 291 -14.74 12.78 6.70
CA TRP A 291 -14.70 13.88 5.74
C TRP A 291 -16.05 14.20 5.09
N PHE A 292 -16.87 13.18 4.83
CA PHE A 292 -18.12 13.34 4.06
C PHE A 292 -19.40 13.18 4.90
N ALA A 293 -19.28 12.73 6.15
CA ALA A 293 -20.39 12.60 7.09
C ALA A 293 -19.97 13.01 8.51
N PRO A 294 -19.59 14.27 8.74
CA PRO A 294 -18.96 14.74 9.99
C PRO A 294 -19.84 14.63 11.25
N GLY A 295 -21.14 14.33 11.14
CA GLY A 295 -22.04 14.07 12.28
C GLY A 295 -22.04 12.62 12.80
N LEU A 296 -21.61 11.64 12.01
CA LEU A 296 -21.45 10.23 12.38
C LEU A 296 -20.08 9.78 13.01
N PRO A 297 -18.94 10.49 12.92
CA PRO A 297 -17.62 9.86 13.08
C PRO A 297 -17.30 9.47 14.51
N THR A 298 -17.72 10.25 15.50
CA THR A 298 -17.31 10.02 16.90
C THR A 298 -17.89 8.73 17.43
N MET A 299 -19.17 8.44 17.13
CA MET A 299 -19.83 7.20 17.55
C MET A 299 -19.33 5.98 16.77
N VAL A 300 -19.10 6.12 15.46
CA VAL A 300 -18.59 5.01 14.63
C VAL A 300 -17.14 4.67 14.98
N ILE A 301 -16.28 5.67 15.17
CA ILE A 301 -14.89 5.48 15.58
C ILE A 301 -14.84 4.89 17.00
N ALA A 302 -15.62 5.41 17.95
CA ALA A 302 -15.72 4.84 19.29
C ALA A 302 -16.21 3.39 19.27
N LEU A 303 -17.21 3.07 18.45
CA LEU A 303 -17.72 1.70 18.28
C LEU A 303 -16.69 0.78 17.63
N MET A 304 -15.98 1.23 16.60
CA MET A 304 -14.92 0.46 15.95
C MET A 304 -13.76 0.20 16.91
N LEU A 305 -13.34 1.20 17.68
CA LEU A 305 -12.31 1.08 18.71
C LEU A 305 -12.74 0.15 19.84
N ALA A 306 -13.97 0.29 20.34
CA ALA A 306 -14.53 -0.59 21.35
C ALA A 306 -14.62 -2.04 20.84
N THR A 307 -15.09 -2.25 19.61
CA THR A 307 -15.17 -3.58 19.01
C THR A 307 -13.77 -4.18 18.79
N ALA A 308 -12.81 -3.41 18.29
CA ALA A 308 -11.43 -3.85 18.14
C ALA A 308 -10.78 -4.19 19.48
N ALA A 309 -11.04 -3.41 20.53
CA ALA A 309 -10.55 -3.66 21.88
C ALA A 309 -11.20 -4.92 22.49
N ILE A 310 -12.52 -5.08 22.38
CA ILE A 310 -13.24 -6.26 22.90
C ILE A 310 -12.77 -7.53 22.18
N LEU A 311 -12.64 -7.50 20.85
CA LEU A 311 -12.20 -8.65 20.07
C LEU A 311 -10.69 -8.91 20.19
N GLY A 312 -9.88 -7.88 20.47
CA GLY A 312 -8.43 -7.98 20.63
C GLY A 312 -7.98 -8.40 22.04
N VAL A 313 -8.78 -8.10 23.07
CA VAL A 313 -8.45 -8.37 24.49
C VAL A 313 -9.05 -9.67 24.99
N ALA A 314 -10.02 -10.27 24.29
CA ALA A 314 -10.61 -11.56 24.66
C ALA A 314 -9.50 -12.60 24.95
N PRO A 315 -9.27 -12.96 26.23
CA PRO A 315 -8.10 -13.73 26.60
C PRO A 315 -8.21 -15.10 25.94
N ARG A 316 -7.19 -15.46 25.15
CA ARG A 316 -6.93 -16.85 24.84
C ARG A 316 -6.55 -17.51 26.15
N ARG A 317 -7.54 -17.99 26.90
CA ARG A 317 -7.32 -19.13 27.80
C ARG A 317 -6.89 -20.26 26.87
N ALA A 318 -5.59 -20.35 26.63
CA ALA A 318 -4.98 -21.58 26.18
C ALA A 318 -5.45 -22.62 27.18
N GLY A 319 -6.40 -23.45 26.78
CA GLY A 319 -6.77 -24.60 27.55
C GLY A 319 -5.47 -25.32 27.82
N LYS A 320 -5.05 -25.34 29.09
CA LYS A 320 -4.14 -26.39 29.56
C LYS A 320 -4.92 -27.67 29.34
N THR A 321 -4.82 -28.24 28.14
CA THR A 321 -5.17 -29.64 27.93
C THR A 321 -4.25 -30.39 28.87
N GLY A 322 -4.81 -30.80 30.01
CA GLY A 322 -4.15 -31.70 30.92
C GLY A 322 -3.69 -32.90 30.12
N ALA A 323 -2.38 -33.03 29.97
CA ALA A 323 -1.78 -34.33 29.84
C ALA A 323 -2.00 -35.00 31.19
N THR A 324 -3.14 -35.66 31.36
CA THR A 324 -3.25 -36.76 32.32
C THR A 324 -2.53 -37.95 31.69
N ALA A 325 -1.51 -38.41 32.41
CA ALA A 325 -0.72 -39.59 32.13
C ALA A 325 -1.56 -40.87 32.04
#